data_AF-A0A2V8GTV7-F1
#
_entry.id   AF-A0A2V8GTV7-F1
#
_cell.length_a   1.000
_cell.length_b   1.000
_cell.length_c   1.000
_cell.angle_alpha   90.00
_cell.angle_beta   90.00
_cell.angle_gamma   90.00
#
_symmetry.space_group_name_H-M   'P 1'
#
loop_
_entity.id
_entity.type
_entity.pdbx_description
1 polymer ?
#
loop_
_entity_poly.entity_id
_entity_poly.type
_entity_poly.pdbx_seq_one_letter_code
_entity_poly.pdbx_strand_id
1 'polypeptide(L)'
;MSVGIGLSVSNSKAVMEALLGIKSSFKRTPKYRIESRKDRWVTKKYLRRTGVMPLFELSLGAYFGLVVFYAFVNQNYPTIPFLMFFVVGFTYMGLMSIVHMTLHRWLRNL
;
A
#
# COMPACT_ATOMS: atom_id res chain seq x y z
N MET A 1 3.16 -1.90 14.61
CA MET A 1 4.17 -1.00 14.00
C MET A 1 4.24 -1.12 12.48
N SER A 2 4.40 -2.32 11.92
CA SER A 2 4.67 -2.55 10.48
C SER A 2 3.62 -1.99 9.50
N VAL A 3 2.32 -2.03 9.83
CA VAL A 3 1.25 -1.43 8.98
C VAL A 3 1.36 0.10 8.89
N GLY A 4 1.76 0.77 9.98
CA GLY A 4 2.00 2.21 9.97
C GLY A 4 3.16 2.62 9.04
N ILE A 5 4.20 1.77 8.97
CA ILE A 5 5.32 1.95 8.05
C ILE A 5 4.84 1.87 6.60
N GLY A 6 4.01 0.89 6.26
CA GLY A 6 3.43 0.79 4.91
C GLY A 6 2.56 2.00 4.55
N LEU A 7 1.76 2.52 5.48
CA LEU A 7 0.94 3.73 5.28
C LEU A 7 1.78 4.99 5.05
N SER A 8 2.99 5.06 5.61
CA SER A 8 3.85 6.23 5.52
C SER A 8 4.14 6.65 4.07
N VAL A 9 4.37 5.69 3.16
CA VAL A 9 4.65 5.96 1.74
C VAL A 9 3.45 6.64 1.08
N SER A 10 2.24 6.14 1.35
CA SER A 10 1.00 6.74 0.85
C SER A 10 0.73 8.14 1.37
N ASN A 11 1.09 8.38 2.63
CA ASN A 11 0.96 9.70 3.26
C ASN A 11 2.01 10.68 2.72
N SER A 12 3.26 10.25 2.59
CA SER A 12 4.36 11.06 2.02
C SER A 12 4.04 11.51 0.61
N LYS A 13 3.46 10.63 -0.23
CA LYS A 13 3.00 11.01 -1.57
C LYS A 13 1.92 12.10 -1.52
N ALA A 14 0.94 11.98 -0.62
CA ALA A 14 -0.11 12.99 -0.47
C ALA A 14 0.44 14.34 0.00
N VAL A 15 1.40 14.33 0.92
CA VAL A 15 2.11 15.54 1.37
C VAL A 15 2.90 16.16 0.22
N MET A 16 3.64 15.36 -0.56
CA MET A 16 4.38 15.86 -1.73
C MET A 16 3.45 16.45 -2.79
N GLU A 17 2.32 15.82 -3.08
CA GLU A 17 1.30 16.37 -3.99
C GLU A 17 0.78 17.72 -3.49
N ALA A 18 0.55 17.85 -2.18
CA ALA A 18 0.09 19.10 -1.57
C ALA A 18 1.16 20.21 -1.66
N LEU A 19 2.43 19.89 -1.41
CA LEU A 19 3.54 20.85 -1.50
C LEU A 19 3.77 21.33 -2.94
N LEU A 20 3.63 20.44 -3.92
CA LEU A 20 3.77 20.76 -5.34
C LEU A 20 2.54 21.47 -5.93
N GLY A 21 1.52 21.78 -5.12
CA GLY A 21 0.30 22.44 -5.58
C GLY A 21 -0.53 21.58 -6.55
N ILE A 22 -0.23 20.29 -6.65
CA ILE A 22 -1.01 19.35 -7.46
C ILE A 22 -2.35 19.22 -6.76
N LYS A 23 -3.45 19.61 -7.43
CA LYS A 23 -4.80 19.44 -6.91
C LYS A 23 -5.17 17.96 -6.86
N SER A 24 -4.64 17.25 -5.86
CA SER A 24 -5.09 15.92 -5.49
C SER A 24 -6.51 16.08 -4.98
N SER A 25 -7.49 15.51 -5.68
CA SER A 25 -8.86 15.53 -5.21
C SER A 25 -8.89 14.79 -3.87
N PHE A 26 -9.04 15.52 -2.76
CA PHE A 26 -9.37 14.93 -1.47
C PHE A 26 -10.75 14.28 -1.63
N LYS A 27 -10.77 13.05 -2.15
CA LYS A 27 -12.01 12.32 -2.42
C LYS A 27 -12.64 12.14 -1.06
N ARG A 28 -13.77 12.83 -0.85
CA ARG A 28 -14.60 12.65 0.34
C ARG A 28 -14.78 11.15 0.57
N THR A 29 -14.72 10.74 1.83
CA THR A 29 -14.88 9.34 2.24
C THR A 29 -16.09 8.74 1.55
N PRO A 30 -15.94 7.64 0.80
CA PRO A 30 -17.01 7.10 -0.01
C PRO A 30 -18.20 6.66 0.85
N LYS A 31 -19.35 7.31 0.65
CA LYS A 31 -20.62 6.85 1.23
C LYS A 31 -21.20 5.77 0.33
N TYR A 32 -20.92 4.52 0.66
CA TYR A 32 -21.54 3.36 0.03
C TYR A 32 -22.98 3.27 0.55
N ARG A 33 -23.92 3.87 -0.17
CA ARG A 33 -25.36 3.79 0.11
C ARG A 33 -25.84 2.34 -0.07
N ILE A 34 -25.62 1.49 0.95
CA ILE A 34 -25.98 0.07 0.98
C ILE A 34 -27.33 -0.02 1.67
N GLU A 35 -28.39 -0.26 0.90
CA GLU A 35 -29.78 -0.29 1.41
C GLU A 35 -30.34 -1.71 1.50
N SER A 36 -29.68 -2.72 0.91
CA SER A 36 -30.16 -4.10 0.84
C SER A 36 -29.03 -5.12 0.99
N ARG A 37 -29.34 -6.32 1.52
CA ARG A 37 -28.39 -7.45 1.63
C ARG A 37 -27.80 -7.92 0.29
N LYS A 38 -28.47 -7.62 -0.84
CA LYS A 38 -27.95 -7.93 -2.19
C LYS A 38 -26.95 -6.88 -2.71
N ASP A 39 -26.85 -5.73 -2.05
CA ASP A 39 -26.08 -4.58 -2.53
C ASP A 39 -24.60 -4.75 -2.15
N ARG A 40 -23.78 -5.21 -3.10
CA ARG A 40 -22.35 -5.50 -2.88
C ARG A 40 -21.51 -4.22 -2.98
N TRP A 41 -20.79 -3.90 -1.91
CA TRP A 41 -19.72 -2.89 -1.86
C TRP A 41 -18.73 -2.94 -3.03
N VAL A 42 -18.44 -4.15 -3.53
CA VAL A 42 -17.50 -4.42 -4.63
C VAL A 42 -17.91 -3.72 -5.94
N THR A 43 -19.21 -3.56 -6.21
CA THR A 43 -19.71 -3.07 -7.50
C THR A 43 -19.72 -1.54 -7.58
N LYS A 44 -19.52 -0.80 -6.47
CA LYS A 44 -19.64 0.66 -6.46
C LYS A 44 -18.35 1.36 -6.93
N LYS A 45 -18.53 2.38 -7.78
CA LYS A 45 -17.53 3.14 -8.58
C LYS A 45 -16.62 4.07 -7.75
N TYR A 46 -16.22 3.69 -6.53
CA TYR A 46 -15.23 4.46 -5.77
C TYR A 46 -13.83 3.92 -6.03
N LEU A 47 -13.35 4.14 -7.26
CA LEU A 47 -12.03 3.72 -7.67
C LEU A 47 -10.95 4.68 -7.12
N ARG A 48 -10.00 4.15 -6.36
CA ARG A 48 -8.65 4.72 -6.25
C ARG A 48 -7.82 4.08 -7.36
N ARG A 49 -7.33 4.86 -8.34
CA ARG A 49 -6.28 4.36 -9.24
C ARG A 49 -5.03 4.22 -8.38
N THR A 50 -4.76 3.03 -7.88
CA THR A 50 -3.55 2.76 -7.09
C THR A 50 -2.28 2.83 -7.96
N GLY A 51 -2.40 2.82 -9.30
CA GLY A 51 -1.34 3.22 -10.22
C GLY A 51 0.00 2.52 -9.96
N VAL A 52 1.10 3.29 -10.05
CA VAL A 52 2.49 2.85 -9.81
C VAL A 52 2.86 2.71 -8.32
N MET A 53 1.94 3.05 -7.41
CA MET A 53 2.22 3.05 -5.96
C MET A 53 2.59 1.68 -5.39
N PRO A 54 1.87 0.59 -5.72
CA PRO A 54 2.16 -0.73 -5.17
C PRO A 54 3.51 -1.27 -5.66
N LEU A 55 3.94 -0.87 -6.86
CA LEU A 55 5.27 -1.19 -7.38
C LEU A 55 6.36 -0.50 -6.56
N PHE A 56 6.14 0.76 -6.18
CA PHE A 56 7.07 1.48 -5.31
C PHE A 56 7.16 0.85 -3.91
N GLU A 57 6.01 0.50 -3.32
CA GLU A 57 5.94 -0.22 -2.04
C GLU A 57 6.68 -1.57 -2.09
N LEU A 58 6.47 -2.38 -3.14
CA LEU A 58 7.21 -3.63 -3.33
C LEU A 58 8.70 -3.41 -3.55
N SER A 59 9.10 -2.37 -4.29
CA SER A 59 10.51 -2.06 -4.52
C SER A 59 11.24 -1.71 -3.23
N LEU A 60 10.58 -0.97 -2.33
CA LEU A 60 11.08 -0.69 -1.00
C LEU A 60 11.17 -1.95 -0.14
N GLY A 61 10.17 -2.84 -0.22
CA GLY A 61 10.21 -4.15 0.44
C GLY A 61 11.41 -5.00 -0.01
N ALA A 62 11.65 -5.06 -1.32
CA ALA A 62 12.80 -5.77 -1.90
C ALA A 62 14.14 -5.13 -1.47
N TYR A 63 14.23 -3.79 -1.49
CA TYR A 63 15.40 -3.06 -1.02
C TYR A 63 15.73 -3.38 0.43
N PHE A 64 14.75 -3.32 1.33
CA PHE A 64 14.99 -3.68 2.74
C PHE A 64 15.32 -5.17 2.91
N GLY A 65 14.83 -6.05 2.04
CA GLY A 65 15.26 -7.45 1.99
C GLY A 65 16.76 -7.58 1.72
N LEU A 66 17.30 -6.79 0.78
CA LEU A 66 18.73 -6.72 0.52
C LEU A 66 19.51 -6.14 1.72
N VAL A 67 18.95 -5.14 2.41
CA VAL A 67 19.57 -4.57 3.62
C VAL A 67 19.62 -5.59 4.76
N VAL A 68 18.58 -6.41 4.93
CA VAL A 68 18.59 -7.52 5.90
C VAL A 68 19.67 -8.54 5.53
N PHE A 69 19.79 -8.91 4.26
CA PHE A 69 20.86 -9.80 3.79
C PHE A 69 22.24 -9.20 4.05
N TYR A 70 22.42 -7.91 3.79
CA TYR A 70 23.66 -7.20 4.08
C TYR A 70 23.97 -7.18 5.59
N ALA A 71 22.98 -6.91 6.45
CA ALA A 71 23.16 -6.93 7.90
C ALA A 71 23.54 -8.32 8.42
N PHE A 72 22.99 -9.37 7.82
CA PHE A 72 23.33 -10.77 8.13
C PHE A 72 24.79 -11.08 7.78
N VAL A 73 25.27 -10.67 6.59
CA VAL A 73 26.66 -10.87 6.17
C VAL A 73 27.65 -10.12 7.07
N ASN A 74 27.29 -8.92 7.54
CA ASN A 74 28.11 -8.13 8.45
C ASN A 74 27.99 -8.54 9.92
N GLN A 75 27.35 -9.67 10.22
CA GLN A 75 27.11 -10.19 11.57
C GLN A 75 26.41 -9.21 12.52
N ASN A 76 25.68 -8.22 11.98
CA ASN A 76 24.94 -7.25 12.77
C ASN A 76 23.53 -7.75 13.08
N TYR A 77 23.46 -8.88 13.79
CA TYR A 77 22.20 -9.56 14.13
C TYR A 77 21.19 -8.73 14.93
N PRO A 78 21.59 -7.85 15.88
CA PRO A 78 20.64 -7.07 16.68
C PRO A 78 19.76 -6.13 15.85
N THR A 79 20.22 -5.70 14.68
CA THR A 79 19.47 -4.79 13.80
C THR A 79 18.43 -5.49 12.94
N ILE A 80 18.57 -6.81 12.72
CA ILE A 80 17.71 -7.59 11.83
C ILE A 80 16.23 -7.56 12.23
N PRO A 81 15.84 -7.75 13.50
CA PRO A 81 14.43 -7.68 13.90
C PRO A 81 13.78 -6.34 13.57
N PHE A 82 14.54 -5.24 13.68
CA PHE A 82 14.06 -3.90 13.35
C PHE A 82 13.89 -3.71 11.84
N LEU A 83 14.86 -4.16 11.06
CA LEU A 83 14.81 -4.12 9.59
C LEU A 83 13.65 -4.98 9.04
N MET A 84 13.35 -6.11 9.67
CA MET A 84 12.25 -6.97 9.29
C MET A 84 10.88 -6.28 9.39
N PHE A 85 10.68 -5.31 10.30
CA PHE A 85 9.43 -4.54 10.34
C PHE A 85 9.19 -3.73 9.06
N PHE A 86 10.26 -3.25 8.42
CA PHE A 86 10.20 -2.52 7.14
C PHE A 86 9.92 -3.48 5.99
N VAL A 87 10.62 -4.62 5.94
CA VAL A 87 10.38 -5.67 4.92
C VAL A 87 8.93 -6.12 4.94
N VAL A 88 8.42 -6.51 6.12
CA VAL A 88 7.04 -6.97 6.27
C VAL A 88 6.07 -5.84 5.97
N GLY A 89 6.36 -4.60 6.38
CA GLY A 89 5.43 -3.48 6.26
C GLY A 89 5.19 -3.07 4.81
N PHE A 90 6.27 -2.88 4.06
CA PHE A 90 6.21 -2.49 2.65
C PHE A 90 5.70 -3.62 1.76
N THR A 91 6.15 -4.87 2.01
CA THR A 91 5.70 -6.02 1.23
C THR A 91 4.21 -6.31 1.48
N TYR A 92 3.75 -6.24 2.73
CA TYR A 92 2.34 -6.42 3.07
C TYR A 92 1.45 -5.37 2.41
N MET A 93 1.82 -4.09 2.46
CA MET A 93 1.04 -3.03 1.80
C MET A 93 1.02 -3.18 0.28
N GLY A 94 2.19 -3.42 -0.34
CA GLY A 94 2.28 -3.62 -1.77
C GLY A 94 1.44 -4.80 -2.26
N LEU A 95 1.50 -5.95 -1.55
CA LEU A 95 0.69 -7.13 -1.86
C LEU A 95 -0.80 -6.85 -1.67
N MET A 96 -1.22 -6.24 -0.56
CA MET A 96 -2.63 -5.91 -0.32
C MET A 96 -3.19 -4.95 -1.37
N SER A 97 -2.40 -3.94 -1.77
CA SER A 97 -2.75 -3.03 -2.86
C SER A 97 -2.94 -3.76 -4.20
N ILE A 98 -2.07 -4.71 -4.52
CA ILE A 98 -2.18 -5.52 -5.74
C ILE A 98 -3.41 -6.42 -5.66
N VAL A 99 -3.56 -7.22 -4.59
CA VAL A 99 -4.70 -8.12 -4.41
C VAL A 99 -6.02 -7.36 -4.53
N HIS A 100 -6.13 -6.18 -3.91
CA HIS A 100 -7.32 -5.34 -4.02
C HIS A 100 -7.57 -4.89 -5.47
N MET A 101 -6.51 -4.55 -6.21
CA MET A 101 -6.60 -4.20 -7.64
C MET A 101 -7.01 -5.40 -8.51
N THR A 102 -6.42 -6.58 -8.32
CA THR A 102 -6.70 -7.78 -9.13
C THR A 102 -8.07 -8.36 -8.83
N LEU A 103 -8.44 -8.50 -7.55
CA LEU A 103 -9.74 -9.01 -7.11
C LEU A 103 -10.88 -8.15 -7.64
N HIS A 104 -10.71 -6.83 -7.62
CA HIS A 104 -11.72 -5.92 -8.16
C HIS A 104 -11.79 -5.91 -9.69
N ARG A 105 -10.67 -6.13 -10.40
CA ARG A 105 -10.69 -6.34 -11.87
C ARG A 105 -11.45 -7.63 -12.22
N TRP A 106 -11.21 -8.70 -11.46
CA TRP A 106 -11.87 -9.99 -11.66
C TRP A 106 -13.38 -9.91 -11.39
N LEU A 107 -13.79 -9.28 -10.28
CA LEU A 107 -15.21 -9.09 -9.93
C LEU A 107 -15.97 -8.10 -10.82
N ARG A 108 -15.28 -7.31 -11.66
CA ARG A 108 -15.92 -6.46 -12.69
C ARG A 108 -16.08 -7.15 -14.03
N ASN A 109 -15.34 -8.23 -14.28
CA ASN A 109 -15.43 -9.02 -15.50
C ASN A 109 -16.43 -10.19 -15.38
N LEU A 110 -17.05 -10.36 -14.21
CA LEU A 110 -18.16 -11.28 -13.89
C LEU A 110 -19.46 -10.48 -13.75
#